data_AF-A0A2H0SKQ8-F1
#
_entry.id   AF-A0A2H0SKQ8-F1
#
_cell.length_a   1.000
_cell.length_b   1.000
_cell.length_c   1.000
_cell.angle_alpha   90.00
_cell.angle_beta   90.00
_cell.angle_gamma   90.00
#
_symmetry.space_group_name_H-M   'P 1'
#
loop_
_entity.id
_entity.type
_entity.pdbx_description
1 polymer ?
#
loop_
_entity_poly.entity_id
_entity_poly.type
_entity_poly.pdbx_seq_one_letter_code
_entity_poly.pdbx_strand_id
1 'polypeptide(L)' 'MAKLFLLRHIKSKWNEENRFAGWTDGPLARNEIYKAKEIAEKIFQFKIDKIYSSSLFRNEDTIARI' A
#
# COMPACT_ATOMS: atom_id res chain seq x y z
N MET A 1 -14.02 9.83 18.83
CA MET A 1 -12.69 9.20 19.08
C MET A 1 -11.99 9.02 17.75
N ALA A 2 -10.68 9.27 17.67
CA ALA A 2 -9.95 9.05 16.42
C ALA A 2 -9.81 7.54 16.13
N LYS A 3 -9.91 7.16 14.85
CA LYS A 3 -9.70 5.78 14.39
C LYS A 3 -8.47 5.76 13.48
N LEU A 4 -7.45 5.01 13.89
CA LEU A 4 -6.22 4.83 13.13
C LEU A 4 -6.29 3.51 12.36
N PHE A 5 -6.13 3.58 11.04
CA PHE A 5 -6.00 2.41 10.18
C PHE A 5 -4.54 2.25 9.78
N LEU A 6 -3.96 1.08 10.04
CA LEU A 6 -2.58 0.76 9.66
C LEU A 6 -2.61 -0.15 8.44
N LEU A 7 -2.00 0.32 7.35
CA LEU A 7 -1.90 -0.41 6.11
C LEU A 7 -0.43 -0.65 5.76
N ARG A 8 -0.09 -1.90 5.46
CA ARG A 8 1.16 -2.24 4.79
C ARG A 8 0.97 -2.06 3.28
N HIS A 9 1.99 -1.55 2.59
CA HIS A 9 1.96 -1.43 1.13
C HIS A 9 1.64 -2.76 0.44
N ILE A 10 1.04 -2.68 -0.75
CA ILE A 10 0.82 -3.83 -1.62
C ILE A 10 2.18 -4.48 -1.92
N LYS A 11 2.18 -5.80 -2.09
CA LYS A 11 3.41 -6.58 -2.28
C LYS A 11 4.20 -6.04 -3.48
N SER A 12 5.48 -5.77 -3.28
CA SER A 12 6.39 -5.32 -4.34
C SER A 12 7.05 -6.49 -5.06
N LYS A 13 7.62 -6.22 -6.24
CA LYS A 13 8.44 -7.19 -6.98
C LYS A 13 9.57 -7.76 -6.11
N TRP A 14 10.20 -6.94 -5.27
CA TRP A 14 11.28 -7.39 -4.39
C TRP A 14 10.77 -8.27 -3.25
N ASN A 15 9.54 -8.07 -2.79
CA ASN A 15 8.92 -9.01 -1.86
C ASN A 15 8.67 -10.38 -2.51
N GLU A 16 8.35 -10.42 -3.81
CA GLU A 16 8.24 -11.70 -4.53
C GLU A 16 9.58 -12.40 -4.67
N GLU A 17 10.63 -11.62 -4.92
CA GLU A 17 12.01 -12.10 -5.06
C GLU A 17 12.67 -12.42 -3.70
N ASN A 18 11.96 -12.28 -2.58
CA ASN A 18 12.50 -12.42 -1.21
C ASN A 18 13.74 -11.55 -0.94
N ARG A 19 13.79 -10.35 -1.55
CA ARG A 19 14.88 -9.40 -1.39
C ARG A 19 14.58 -8.42 -0.27
N PHE A 20 15.60 -8.10 0.51
CA PHE A 20 15.53 -7.03 1.48
C PHE A 20 15.48 -5.66 0.76
N ALA A 21 14.44 -4.87 1.02
CA ALA A 21 14.23 -3.57 0.38
C ALA A 21 14.86 -2.41 1.17
N GLY A 22 14.75 -2.41 2.50
CA GLY A 22 15.20 -1.28 3.32
C GLY A 22 14.65 0.07 2.82
N TRP A 23 15.57 1.00 2.56
CA TRP A 23 15.28 2.35 2.03
C TRP A 23 15.34 2.44 0.49
N THR A 24 15.53 1.31 -0.18
CA THR A 24 15.42 1.23 -1.64
C THR A 24 14.02 0.78 -2.03
N ASP A 25 13.64 1.08 -3.27
CA ASP A 25 12.29 0.79 -3.78
C ASP A 25 12.31 -0.24 -4.91
N GLY A 26 11.25 -1.05 -4.91
CA GLY A 26 10.85 -1.88 -6.03
C GLY A 26 9.38 -1.59 -6.35
N PRO A 27 8.97 -1.59 -7.62
CA PRO A 27 7.58 -1.36 -8.00
C PRO A 27 6.66 -2.43 -7.38
N LEU A 28 5.37 -2.12 -7.29
CA LEU A 28 4.35 -3.10 -6.93
C LEU A 28 4.38 -4.29 -7.91
N ALA A 29 4.10 -5.48 -7.39
CA ALA A 29 4.08 -6.68 -8.20
C ALA A 29 2.83 -6.69 -9.11
N ARG A 30 3.01 -7.05 -10.39
CA ARG A 30 1.93 -6.95 -11.40
C ARG A 30 0.76 -7.88 -11.11
N ASN A 31 1.02 -9.02 -10.48
CA ASN A 31 0.03 -10.00 -10.05
C ASN A 31 -0.79 -9.51 -8.84
N GLU A 32 -0.48 -8.36 -8.23
CA GLU A 32 -1.09 -7.90 -6.98
C GLU A 32 -2.00 -6.68 -7.18
N ILE A 33 -2.31 -6.33 -8.43
CA ILE A 33 -3.13 -5.16 -8.80
C ILE A 33 -4.54 -5.24 -8.19
N TYR A 34 -5.12 -6.45 -8.07
CA TYR A 34 -6.46 -6.64 -7.52
C TYR A 34 -6.56 -6.29 -6.02
N LYS A 35 -5.44 -6.33 -5.27
CA LYS A 35 -5.45 -6.00 -3.84
C LYS A 35 -5.86 -4.58 -3.56
N ALA A 36 -5.55 -3.65 -4.46
CA ALA A 36 -5.94 -2.25 -4.30
C ALA A 36 -7.47 -2.12 -4.20
N LYS A 37 -8.20 -2.80 -5.09
CA LYS A 37 -9.67 -2.87 -5.08
C LYS A 37 -10.20 -3.50 -3.79
N GLU A 38 -9.63 -4.62 -3.34
CA GLU A 38 -10.04 -5.27 -2.09
C GLU A 38 -9.82 -4.38 -0.85
N ILE A 39 -8.73 -3.62 -0.83
CA ILE A 39 -8.44 -2.68 0.25
C ILE A 39 -9.43 -1.52 0.20
N ALA A 40 -9.68 -0.96 -0.98
CA ALA A 40 -10.65 0.12 -1.21
C ALA A 40 -12.05 -0.26 -0.69
N GLU A 41 -12.55 -1.44 -1.08
CA GLU A 41 -13.85 -1.96 -0.66
C GLU A 41 -13.98 -2.13 0.87
N LYS A 42 -12.87 -2.39 1.57
CA LYS A 42 -12.83 -2.52 3.03
C LYS A 42 -12.67 -1.18 3.74
N ILE A 43 -11.82 -0.30 3.23
CA ILE A 43 -11.43 0.93 3.93
C ILE A 43 -12.45 2.06 3.72
N PHE A 44 -13.04 2.17 2.53
CA PHE A 44 -13.99 3.24 2.21
C PHE A 44 -15.41 3.00 2.75
N GLN A 45 -15.60 1.94 3.54
CA GLN A 45 -16.74 1.84 4.46
C GLN A 45 -16.63 2.84 5.62
N PHE A 46 -15.43 3.40 5.83
CA PHE A 46 -15.14 4.42 6.82
C PHE A 46 -14.77 5.74 6.13
N LYS A 47 -15.15 6.87 6.74
CA LYS A 47 -14.68 8.18 6.30
C LYS A 47 -13.17 8.30 6.59
N ILE A 48 -12.38 8.59 5.55
CA ILE A 48 -10.95 8.82 5.67
C ILE A 48 -10.67 10.32 5.60
N ASP A 49 -10.32 10.90 6.75
CA ASP A 49 -10.05 12.36 6.82
C ASP A 49 -8.62 12.72 6.39
N LYS A 50 -7.65 11.85 6.65
CA LYS A 50 -6.22 12.06 6.35
C LYS A 50 -5.53 10.75 6.01
N ILE A 51 -4.56 10.82 5.10
CA ILE A 51 -3.68 9.71 4.74
C ILE A 51 -2.23 10.16 4.97
N TYR A 52 -1.42 9.27 5.55
CA TYR A 52 0.01 9.49 5.78
C TYR A 52 0.80 8.33 5.19
N SER A 53 1.96 8.64 4.62
CA SER A 53 2.88 7.67 4.03
C SER A 53 4.31 8.14 4.18
N SER A 54 5.27 7.21 4.17
CA SER A 54 6.65 7.57 3.86
C SER A 54 6.77 7.93 2.37
N SER A 55 7.86 8.62 2.02
CA SER A 55 8.21 9.02 0.65
C SER A 55 8.74 7.88 -0.24
N LEU A 56 8.39 6.64 0.09
CA LEU A 56 8.86 5.47 -0.66
C LEU A 56 7.83 5.14 -1.72
N PHE A 57 8.29 4.95 -2.95
CA PHE A 57 7.44 4.82 -4.13
C PHE A 57 6.42 3.69 -3.98
N ARG A 58 6.80 2.54 -3.39
CA ARG A 58 5.86 1.43 -3.16
C ARG A 58 4.69 1.78 -2.24
N ASN A 59 4.89 2.70 -1.30
CA ASN A 59 3.84 3.13 -0.38
C ASN A 59 2.94 4.16 -1.07
N GLU A 60 3.52 5.13 -1.78
CA GLU A 60 2.78 6.12 -2.57
C GLU A 60 1.96 5.48 -3.69
N ASP A 61 2.55 4.55 -4.45
CA ASP A 61 1.89 3.78 -5.52
C ASP A 61 0.77 2.89 -4.95
N THR A 62 0.92 2.38 -3.72
CA THR A 62 -0.18 1.66 -3.06
C THR A 62 -1.36 2.59 -2.80
N ILE A 63 -1.10 3.77 -2.22
CA ILE A 63 -2.16 4.73 -1.88
C ILE A 63 -2.83 5.26 -3.14
N ALA A 64 -2.08 5.57 -4.19
CA ALA A 64 -2.62 6.07 -5.45
C ALA A 64 -3.53 5.07 -6.18
N ARG A 65 -3.40 3.77 -5.88
CA ARG A 65 -4.20 2.71 -6.51
C ARG A 65 -5.44 2.32 -5.72
N ILE A 66 -5.47 2.60 -4.42
CA ILE A 66 -6.61 2.34 -3.53
C ILE A 66 -7.64 3.43 -3.74
#